data_AF-Q2TDY3-F1
#
_entry.id   AF-Q2TDY3-F1
#
_cell.length_a   1.000
_cell.length_b   1.000
_cell.length_c   1.000
_cell.angle_alpha   90.00
_cell.angle_beta   90.00
_cell.angle_gamma   90.00
#
_symmetry.space_group_name_H-M   'P 1'
#
loop_
_entity.id
_entity.type
_entity.pdbx_description
1 polymer ?
#
loop_
_entity_poly.entity_id
_entity_poly.type
_entity_poly.pdbx_seq_one_letter_code
_entity_poly.pdbx_strand_id
1 'polypeptide(L)'
;LGDAEVALIVFSTRGKIYEYSSDSSITRILERYERFSCAERDPSVTDLDSQESWCVEYKKLKSKFEQLQKTQRRYMGEDLEPLSVKELQQLEHHLDSSLKDIRSRKIQLLLDSISELRRKEKSLQEQNEAIQKKLREQEAALNCLQSARSEQPQSRTVGFLFNSHSPTPDSGAYQTRNREAEESPHQHLQTQTSINNMPPWTLRLMTE
;
A
#
# COMPACT_ATOMS: atom_id res chain seq x y z
N LEU A 1 -11.42 60.73 -26.56
CA LEU A 1 -12.78 60.18 -26.35
C LEU A 1 -12.70 58.71 -26.72
N GLY A 2 -13.09 57.81 -25.80
CA GLY A 2 -12.82 56.38 -25.91
C GLY A 2 -13.65 55.67 -26.98
N ASP A 3 -12.97 54.87 -27.79
CA ASP A 3 -13.56 53.97 -28.79
C ASP A 3 -13.48 52.54 -28.23
N ALA A 4 -14.43 52.19 -27.37
CA ALA A 4 -14.48 50.90 -26.70
C ALA A 4 -15.52 50.00 -27.40
N GLU A 5 -15.06 48.90 -27.99
CA GLU A 5 -15.94 47.85 -28.51
C GLU A 5 -16.34 46.91 -27.37
N VAL A 6 -17.65 46.68 -27.21
CA VAL A 6 -18.20 45.82 -26.14
C VAL A 6 -19.01 44.69 -26.77
N ALA A 7 -18.84 43.48 -26.25
CA ALA A 7 -19.66 42.33 -26.59
C ALA A 7 -20.20 41.65 -25.32
N LEU A 8 -21.42 41.12 -25.38
CA LEU A 8 -22.06 40.35 -24.32
C LEU A 8 -22.51 39.00 -24.88
N ILE A 9 -22.10 37.91 -24.22
CA ILE A 9 -22.55 36.55 -24.52
C ILE A 9 -23.25 36.02 -23.27
N VAL A 10 -24.49 35.55 -23.43
CA VAL A 10 -25.26 34.93 -22.34
C VAL A 10 -25.56 33.48 -22.69
N PHE A 11 -25.11 32.58 -21.82
CA PHE A 11 -25.41 31.15 -21.90
C PHE A 11 -26.57 30.82 -20.98
N SER A 12 -27.64 30.26 -21.54
CA SER A 12 -28.74 29.70 -20.75
C SER A 12 -28.38 28.31 -20.23
N THR A 13 -28.91 27.94 -19.06
CA THR A 13 -28.88 26.55 -18.55
C THR A 13 -29.53 25.54 -19.51
N ARG A 14 -30.34 26.01 -20.47
CA ARG A 14 -30.95 25.20 -21.54
C ARG A 14 -30.10 25.09 -22.80
N GLY A 15 -28.85 25.58 -22.79
CA GLY A 15 -27.92 25.50 -23.92
C GLY A 15 -28.13 26.53 -25.03
N LYS A 16 -28.99 27.54 -24.83
CA LYS A 16 -29.18 28.65 -25.78
C LYS A 16 -28.11 29.71 -25.58
N ILE A 17 -27.64 30.29 -26.69
CA ILE A 17 -26.64 31.35 -26.73
C ILE A 17 -27.33 32.63 -27.22
N TYR A 18 -27.11 33.72 -26.49
CA TYR A 18 -27.57 35.06 -26.85
C TYR A 18 -26.37 35.99 -26.94
N GLU A 19 -26.31 36.78 -28.01
CA GLU A 19 -25.15 37.61 -28.33
C GLU A 19 -25.57 39.04 -28.63
N TYR A 20 -24.78 39.99 -28.13
CA TYR A 20 -24.89 41.42 -28.45
C TYR A 20 -23.49 42.00 -28.66
N SER A 21 -23.36 42.94 -29.59
CA SER A 21 -22.13 43.66 -29.86
C SER A 21 -22.42 45.13 -30.20
N SER A 22 -21.56 46.04 -29.73
CA SER A 22 -21.80 47.49 -29.82
C SER A 22 -21.70 48.05 -31.25
N ASP A 23 -20.75 47.59 -32.08
CA ASP A 23 -20.56 48.06 -33.48
C ASP A 23 -19.86 47.03 -34.41
N SER A 24 -18.96 46.20 -33.87
CA SER A 24 -18.25 45.15 -34.61
C SER A 24 -18.89 43.78 -34.37
N SER A 25 -18.78 42.83 -35.31
CA SER A 25 -19.27 41.46 -35.08
C SER A 25 -18.57 40.84 -33.87
N ILE A 26 -19.29 40.06 -33.06
CA ILE A 26 -18.71 39.40 -31.88
C ILE A 26 -17.47 38.57 -32.23
N THR A 27 -17.47 37.91 -33.39
CA THR A 27 -16.32 37.15 -33.90
C THR A 27 -15.08 38.03 -34.09
N ARG A 28 -15.24 39.24 -34.62
CA ARG A 28 -14.14 40.22 -34.77
C ARG A 28 -13.64 40.74 -33.43
N ILE A 29 -14.54 41.00 -32.48
CA ILE A 29 -14.18 41.43 -31.12
C ILE A 29 -13.41 40.31 -30.41
N LEU A 30 -13.86 39.06 -30.54
CA LEU A 30 -13.21 37.87 -29.98
C LEU A 30 -11.86 37.58 -30.65
N GLU A 31 -11.77 37.70 -31.98
CA GLU A 31 -10.51 37.52 -32.72
C GLU A 31 -9.50 38.61 -32.33
N ARG A 32 -9.96 39.86 -32.20
CA ARG A 32 -9.14 40.95 -31.69
C ARG A 32 -8.68 40.64 -30.26
N TYR A 33 -9.59 40.24 -29.37
CA TYR A 33 -9.25 39.83 -28.01
C TYR A 33 -8.26 38.66 -27.95
N GLU A 34 -8.42 37.62 -28.78
CA GLU A 34 -7.48 36.49 -28.83
C GLU A 34 -6.09 36.95 -29.30
N ARG A 35 -6.03 37.81 -30.33
CA ARG A 35 -4.76 38.38 -30.80
C ARG A 35 -4.11 39.23 -29.71
N PHE A 36 -4.86 40.10 -29.03
CA PHE A 36 -4.31 40.99 -28.01
C PHE A 36 -4.04 40.30 -26.67
N SER A 37 -4.82 39.30 -26.26
CA SER A 37 -4.58 38.52 -25.04
C SER A 37 -3.32 37.65 -25.16
N CYS A 38 -2.99 37.23 -26.38
CA CYS A 38 -1.77 36.49 -26.72
C CYS A 38 -0.58 37.44 -27.01
N ALA A 39 -0.82 38.68 -27.44
CA ALA A 39 0.21 39.60 -27.93
C ALA A 39 0.58 40.79 -27.02
N GLU A 40 -0.23 41.25 -26.05
CA GLU A 40 0.17 42.45 -25.29
C GLU A 40 -0.47 42.61 -23.90
N ARG A 41 0.38 42.79 -22.88
CA ARG A 41 0.22 43.96 -22.01
C ARG A 41 1.58 44.60 -21.67
N ASP A 42 1.63 45.89 -21.95
CA ASP A 42 2.54 46.94 -21.47
C ASP A 42 3.67 47.37 -22.43
N PRO A 43 3.50 48.49 -23.18
CA PRO A 43 4.58 49.10 -23.95
C PRO A 43 5.66 49.75 -23.07
N SER A 44 5.55 49.67 -21.73
CA SER A 44 6.57 50.13 -20.79
C SER A 44 7.47 49.02 -20.21
N VAL A 45 7.25 47.75 -20.58
CA VAL A 45 8.10 46.62 -20.16
C VAL A 45 8.70 45.95 -21.39
N THR A 46 10.02 46.07 -21.54
CA THR A 46 10.85 45.52 -22.62
C THR A 46 10.95 43.98 -22.56
N ASP A 47 9.83 43.26 -22.60
CA ASP A 47 9.81 41.79 -22.61
C ASP A 47 8.60 41.22 -23.39
N LEU A 48 8.26 41.84 -24.53
CA LEU A 48 7.21 41.37 -25.44
C LEU A 48 7.49 39.95 -25.99
N ASP A 49 8.76 39.57 -26.12
CA ASP A 49 9.18 38.25 -26.59
C ASP A 49 8.79 37.11 -25.62
N SER A 50 8.66 37.39 -24.32
CA SER A 50 8.38 36.35 -23.32
C SER A 50 6.89 35.96 -23.26
N GLN A 51 5.96 36.88 -23.50
CA GLN A 51 4.52 36.62 -23.42
C GLN A 51 3.93 35.97 -24.67
N GLU A 52 4.36 36.37 -25.87
CA GLU A 52 4.00 35.65 -27.11
C GLU A 52 4.56 34.22 -27.06
N SER A 53 5.77 34.06 -26.51
CA SER A 53 6.37 32.77 -26.17
C SER A 53 5.50 31.95 -25.21
N TRP A 54 4.94 32.55 -24.14
CA TRP A 54 4.03 31.84 -23.22
C TRP A 54 2.75 31.33 -23.89
N CYS A 55 2.13 32.12 -24.77
CA CYS A 55 0.92 31.72 -25.48
C CYS A 55 1.19 30.55 -26.44
N VAL A 56 2.32 30.59 -27.15
CA VAL A 56 2.79 29.51 -28.04
C VAL A 56 3.12 28.25 -27.24
N GLU A 57 3.88 28.37 -26.15
CA GLU A 57 4.23 27.25 -25.29
C GLU A 57 3.01 26.64 -24.60
N TYR A 58 2.02 27.45 -24.20
CA TYR A 58 0.75 26.94 -23.69
C TYR A 58 -0.01 26.13 -24.74
N LYS A 59 -0.16 26.62 -25.97
CA LYS A 59 -0.82 25.90 -27.07
C LYS A 59 -0.12 24.56 -27.35
N LYS A 60 1.20 24.56 -27.37
CA LYS A 60 2.04 23.35 -27.54
C LYS A 60 1.87 22.36 -26.38
N LEU A 61 1.84 22.84 -25.13
CA LEU A 61 1.62 22.01 -23.96
C LEU A 61 0.20 21.41 -23.97
N LYS A 62 -0.81 22.22 -24.29
CA LYS A 62 -2.20 21.77 -24.41
C LYS A 62 -2.34 20.69 -25.48
N SER A 63 -1.73 20.87 -26.64
CA SER A 63 -1.72 19.86 -27.71
C SER A 63 -1.08 18.53 -27.25
N LYS A 64 0.06 18.58 -26.54
CA LYS A 64 0.68 17.38 -25.95
C LYS A 64 -0.23 16.69 -24.94
N PHE A 65 -0.88 17.47 -24.08
CA PHE A 65 -1.82 16.94 -23.09
C PHE A 65 -2.99 16.23 -23.76
N GLU A 66 -3.62 16.85 -24.76
CA GLU A 66 -4.73 16.25 -25.52
C GLU A 66 -4.29 14.97 -26.25
N GLN A 67 -3.09 14.95 -26.82
CA GLN A 67 -2.52 13.75 -27.45
C GLN A 67 -2.30 12.63 -26.43
N LEU A 68 -1.76 12.95 -25.25
CA LEU A 68 -1.54 11.98 -24.19
C LEU A 68 -2.87 11.42 -23.67
N GLN A 69 -3.85 12.29 -23.41
CA GLN A 69 -5.18 11.88 -22.96
C GLN A 69 -5.88 11.00 -24.00
N LYS A 70 -5.78 11.34 -25.29
CA LYS A 70 -6.28 10.49 -26.38
C LYS A 70 -5.59 9.12 -26.40
N THR A 71 -4.28 9.09 -26.19
CA THR A 71 -3.53 7.84 -26.13
C THR A 71 -3.94 6.99 -24.92
N GLN A 72 -4.15 7.61 -23.75
CA GLN A 72 -4.67 6.93 -22.57
C GLN A 72 -6.03 6.29 -22.84
N ARG A 73 -6.98 7.04 -23.41
CA ARG A 73 -8.30 6.51 -23.78
C ARG A 73 -8.21 5.30 -24.71
N ARG A 74 -7.32 5.35 -25.71
CA ARG A 74 -7.03 4.20 -26.58
C ARG A 74 -6.51 2.99 -25.81
N TYR A 75 -5.60 3.16 -24.85
CA TYR A 75 -5.18 2.06 -23.98
C TYR A 75 -6.31 1.50 -23.11
N MET A 76 -7.33 2.30 -22.80
CA MET A 76 -8.54 1.87 -22.10
C MET A 76 -9.60 1.25 -23.02
N GLY A 77 -9.33 1.14 -24.33
CA GLY A 77 -10.26 0.59 -25.32
C GLY A 77 -11.28 1.58 -25.87
N GLU A 78 -11.08 2.88 -25.65
CA GLU A 78 -11.94 3.97 -26.14
C GLU A 78 -11.34 4.66 -27.37
N ASP A 79 -12.13 5.44 -28.12
CA ASP A 79 -11.69 6.19 -29.31
C ASP A 79 -10.90 5.35 -30.34
N LEU A 80 -11.32 4.08 -30.53
CA LEU A 80 -10.63 3.12 -31.39
C LEU A 80 -11.00 3.22 -32.88
N GLU A 81 -12.22 3.68 -33.17
CA GLU A 81 -12.77 3.78 -34.54
C GLU A 81 -11.84 4.50 -35.54
N PRO A 82 -11.12 5.58 -35.19
CA PRO A 82 -10.26 6.28 -36.14
C PRO A 82 -8.92 5.58 -36.41
N LEU A 83 -8.59 4.48 -35.74
CA LEU A 83 -7.31 3.77 -35.92
C LEU A 83 -7.39 2.79 -37.10
N SER A 84 -6.31 2.72 -37.86
CA SER A 84 -6.11 1.68 -38.86
C SER A 84 -5.84 0.32 -38.20
N VAL A 85 -6.04 -0.77 -38.96
CA VAL A 85 -5.75 -2.14 -38.51
C VAL A 85 -4.31 -2.28 -38.00
N LYS A 86 -3.35 -1.64 -38.68
CA LYS A 86 -1.94 -1.67 -38.27
C LYS A 86 -1.71 -0.99 -36.92
N GLU A 87 -2.35 0.16 -36.68
CA GLU A 87 -2.23 0.85 -35.40
C GLU A 87 -2.92 0.09 -34.27
N LEU A 88 -4.05 -0.57 -34.54
CA LEU A 88 -4.72 -1.45 -33.59
C LEU A 88 -3.83 -2.65 -33.20
N GLN A 89 -3.16 -3.29 -34.17
CA GLN A 89 -2.20 -4.36 -33.90
C GLN A 89 -1.02 -3.89 -33.05
N GLN A 90 -0.51 -2.68 -33.30
CA GLN A 90 0.56 -2.09 -32.49
C GLN A 90 0.09 -1.82 -31.05
N LEU A 91 -1.14 -1.31 -30.89
CA LEU A 91 -1.76 -1.06 -29.59
C LEU A 91 -1.94 -2.37 -28.80
N GLU A 92 -2.48 -3.40 -29.44
CA GLU A 92 -2.64 -4.75 -28.87
C GLU A 92 -1.29 -5.33 -28.43
N HIS A 93 -0.28 -5.28 -29.30
CA HIS A 93 1.05 -5.78 -28.98
C HIS A 93 1.68 -5.05 -27.79
N HIS A 94 1.52 -3.72 -27.71
CA HIS A 94 2.04 -2.94 -26.59
C HIS A 94 1.35 -3.30 -25.27
N LEU A 95 0.03 -3.49 -25.28
CA LEU A 95 -0.74 -3.91 -24.12
C LEU A 95 -0.34 -5.32 -23.66
N ASP A 96 -0.24 -6.28 -24.58
CA ASP A 96 0.15 -7.66 -24.27
C ASP A 96 1.56 -7.73 -23.66
N SER A 97 2.54 -7.06 -24.28
CA SER A 97 3.90 -6.98 -23.76
C SER A 97 3.94 -6.35 -22.37
N SER A 98 3.26 -5.22 -22.17
CA SER A 98 3.24 -4.52 -20.88
C SER A 98 2.58 -5.37 -19.79
N LEU A 99 1.49 -6.08 -20.13
CA LEU A 99 0.82 -6.99 -19.20
C LEU A 99 1.70 -8.19 -18.84
N LYS A 100 2.45 -8.73 -19.80
CA LYS A 100 3.44 -9.79 -19.55
C LYS A 100 4.51 -9.31 -18.57
N ASP A 101 5.05 -8.10 -18.76
CA ASP A 101 6.05 -7.53 -17.86
C ASP A 101 5.51 -7.30 -16.44
N ILE A 102 4.30 -6.75 -16.32
CA ILE A 102 3.62 -6.56 -15.02
C ILE A 102 3.43 -7.91 -14.33
N ARG A 103 2.93 -8.92 -15.04
CA ARG A 103 2.70 -10.26 -14.50
C ARG A 103 4.01 -10.89 -14.04
N SER A 104 5.06 -10.81 -14.86
CA SER A 104 6.39 -11.32 -14.53
C SER A 104 6.94 -10.66 -13.26
N ARG A 105 6.86 -9.32 -13.16
CA ARG A 105 7.28 -8.60 -11.95
C ARG A 105 6.48 -9.00 -10.71
N LYS A 106 5.16 -9.16 -10.84
CA LYS A 106 4.30 -9.60 -9.72
C LYS A 106 4.67 -11.01 -9.25
N ILE A 107 4.91 -11.93 -10.19
CA ILE A 107 5.34 -13.29 -9.87
C ILE A 107 6.69 -13.27 -9.16
N GLN A 108 7.67 -12.51 -9.67
CA GLN A 108 8.98 -12.40 -9.04
C GLN A 108 8.88 -11.93 -7.59
N LEU A 109 8.13 -10.85 -7.33
CA LEU A 109 7.94 -10.33 -5.97
C LEU A 109 7.26 -11.33 -5.03
N LEU A 110 6.31 -12.13 -5.55
CA LEU A 110 5.68 -13.20 -4.76
C LEU A 110 6.66 -14.32 -4.43
N LEU A 111 7.49 -14.74 -5.38
CA LEU A 111 8.51 -15.76 -5.17
C LEU A 111 9.58 -15.30 -4.17
N ASP A 112 9.99 -14.04 -4.24
CA ASP A 112 10.91 -13.44 -3.28
C ASP A 112 10.29 -13.45 -1.88
N SER A 113 9.02 -13.03 -1.74
CA SER A 113 8.30 -13.06 -0.46
C SER A 113 8.18 -14.47 0.13
N ILE A 114 7.85 -15.47 -0.69
CA ILE A 114 7.80 -16.88 -0.26
C ILE A 114 9.18 -17.34 0.24
N SER A 115 10.25 -16.96 -0.46
CA SER A 115 11.62 -17.32 -0.11
C SER A 115 12.05 -16.69 1.22
N GLU A 116 11.72 -15.42 1.43
CA GLU A 116 11.92 -14.72 2.71
C GLU A 116 11.20 -15.43 3.87
N LEU A 117 9.91 -15.75 3.67
CA LEU A 117 9.10 -16.42 4.69
C LEU A 117 9.64 -17.81 5.04
N ARG A 118 10.04 -18.61 4.03
CA ARG A 118 10.66 -19.92 4.26
C ARG A 118 11.96 -19.83 5.05
N ARG A 119 12.78 -18.81 4.79
CA ARG A 119 14.00 -18.59 5.57
C ARG A 119 13.70 -18.26 7.02
N LYS A 120 12.69 -17.43 7.25
CA LYS A 120 12.24 -17.06 8.60
C LYS A 120 11.65 -18.25 9.35
N GLU A 121 10.81 -19.05 8.68
CA GLU A 121 10.27 -20.31 9.22
C GLU A 121 11.41 -21.24 9.67
N LYS A 122 12.39 -21.48 8.80
CA LYS A 122 13.55 -22.32 9.13
C LYS A 122 14.33 -21.79 10.33
N SER A 123 14.61 -20.49 10.38
CA SER A 123 15.33 -19.87 11.50
C SER A 123 14.56 -19.98 12.82
N LEU A 124 13.24 -19.79 12.80
CA LEU A 124 12.40 -19.93 13.99
C LEU A 124 12.32 -21.39 14.44
N GLN A 125 12.25 -22.34 13.51
CA GLN A 125 12.28 -23.76 13.80
C GLN A 125 13.57 -24.16 14.51
N GLU A 126 14.73 -23.72 13.99
CA GLU A 126 16.03 -23.96 14.61
C GLU A 126 16.14 -23.35 16.02
N GLN A 127 15.62 -22.13 16.22
CA GLN A 127 15.58 -21.50 17.54
C GLN A 127 14.69 -22.26 18.53
N ASN A 128 13.51 -22.70 18.08
CA ASN A 128 12.57 -23.45 18.90
C ASN A 128 13.16 -24.80 19.32
N GLU A 129 13.79 -25.52 18.40
CA GLU A 129 14.50 -26.78 18.68
C GLU A 129 15.62 -26.58 19.72
N ALA A 130 16.38 -25.49 19.61
CA ALA A 130 17.43 -25.16 20.57
C ALA A 130 16.86 -24.87 21.97
N ILE A 131 15.72 -24.16 22.07
CA ILE A 131 15.04 -23.90 23.34
C ILE A 131 14.51 -25.19 23.95
N GLN A 132 13.84 -26.03 23.15
CA GLN A 132 13.34 -27.33 23.62
C GLN A 132 14.46 -28.26 24.09
N LYS A 133 15.64 -28.21 23.45
CA LYS A 133 16.81 -28.95 23.92
C LYS A 133 17.28 -28.44 25.29
N LYS A 134 17.41 -27.12 25.47
CA LYS A 134 17.80 -26.53 26.76
C LYS A 134 16.82 -26.85 27.88
N LEU A 135 15.51 -26.83 27.60
CA LEU A 135 14.49 -27.23 28.58
C LEU A 135 14.67 -28.68 29.03
N ARG A 136 14.85 -29.61 28.08
CA ARG A 136 15.11 -31.02 28.40
C ARG A 136 16.38 -31.22 29.23
N GLU A 137 17.46 -30.51 28.91
CA GLU A 137 18.71 -30.55 29.68
C GLU A 137 18.52 -30.02 31.11
N GLN A 138 17.76 -28.93 31.28
CA GLN A 138 17.47 -28.35 32.59
C GLN A 138 16.57 -29.26 33.44
N GLU A 139 15.54 -29.86 32.84
CA GLU A 139 14.67 -30.85 33.50
C GLU A 139 15.48 -32.08 33.93
N ALA A 140 16.35 -32.60 33.06
CA ALA A 140 17.23 -33.72 33.40
C ALA A 140 18.20 -33.37 34.55
N ALA A 141 18.76 -32.17 34.55
CA ALA A 141 19.63 -31.70 35.64
C ALA A 141 18.88 -31.58 36.97
N LEU A 142 17.66 -31.04 36.96
CA LEU A 142 16.80 -30.95 38.16
C LEU A 142 16.45 -32.34 38.70
N ASN A 143 16.06 -33.28 37.82
CA ASN A 143 15.77 -34.65 38.21
C ASN A 143 17.01 -35.35 38.81
N CYS A 144 18.19 -35.17 38.21
CA CYS A 144 19.45 -35.72 38.72
C CYS A 144 19.80 -35.18 40.12
N LEU A 145 19.63 -33.88 40.35
CA LEU A 145 19.83 -33.26 41.67
C LEU A 145 18.84 -33.80 42.71
N GLN A 146 17.60 -34.05 42.30
CA GLN A 146 16.56 -34.59 43.19
C GLN A 146 16.86 -36.05 43.57
N SER A 147 17.26 -36.89 42.61
CA SER A 147 17.71 -38.27 42.89
C SER A 147 18.93 -38.31 43.81
N ALA A 148 19.92 -37.44 43.61
CA ALA A 148 21.11 -37.36 44.48
C ALA A 148 20.77 -36.95 45.92
N ARG A 149 19.73 -36.13 46.13
CA ARG A 149 19.25 -35.74 47.48
C ARG A 149 18.53 -36.87 48.21
N SER A 150 17.96 -37.82 47.47
CA SER A 150 17.23 -38.98 48.04
C SER A 150 18.15 -40.13 48.48
N GLU A 151 19.40 -40.19 48.04
CA GLU A 151 20.35 -41.26 48.37
C GLU A 151 21.29 -40.96 49.56
N GLN A 152 21.03 -39.90 50.33
CA GLN A 152 21.84 -39.59 51.51
C GLN A 152 21.51 -40.59 52.66
N PRO A 153 22.49 -41.32 53.22
CA PRO A 153 22.21 -42.35 54.21
C PRO A 153 21.71 -41.73 55.53
N GLN A 154 20.55 -42.19 55.99
CA GLN A 154 20.06 -41.88 57.33
C GLN A 154 21.01 -42.49 58.37
N SER A 155 21.96 -41.70 58.87
CA SER A 155 22.55 -41.98 60.18
C SER A 155 21.50 -41.64 61.24
N ARG A 156 20.91 -42.70 61.83
CA ARG A 156 20.07 -42.62 63.02
C ARG A 156 20.79 -41.85 64.13
N THR A 157 20.17 -40.79 64.62
CA THR A 157 20.34 -40.33 66.01
C THR A 157 18.95 -40.22 66.63
N VAL A 158 18.78 -40.92 67.75
CA VAL A 158 17.54 -41.04 68.52
C VAL A 158 17.26 -39.71 69.23
N GLY A 159 15.97 -39.39 69.36
CA GLY A 159 15.45 -38.02 69.47
C GLY A 159 15.64 -37.28 70.79
N PHE A 160 15.21 -36.02 70.77
CA PHE A 160 14.74 -35.28 71.94
C PHE A 160 13.57 -34.39 71.53
N LEU A 161 12.45 -34.55 72.23
CA LEU A 161 11.34 -33.61 72.25
C LEU A 161 11.81 -32.31 72.91
N PHE A 162 11.66 -31.17 72.25
CA PHE A 162 11.57 -29.91 72.97
C PHE A 162 10.43 -29.07 72.40
N ASN A 163 9.35 -29.07 73.16
CA ASN A 163 8.26 -28.11 73.08
C ASN A 163 8.76 -26.78 73.67
N SER A 164 8.75 -25.71 72.89
CA SER A 164 8.75 -24.35 73.44
C SER A 164 8.17 -23.34 72.45
N HIS A 165 6.90 -23.00 72.68
CA HIS A 165 6.27 -21.68 72.63
C HIS A 165 6.58 -20.73 71.47
N SER A 166 5.50 -20.35 70.76
CA SER A 166 5.42 -19.18 69.87
C SER A 166 5.73 -17.87 70.60
N PRO A 167 6.19 -16.85 69.84
CA PRO A 167 5.35 -15.66 69.74
C PRO A 167 5.24 -15.11 68.31
N THR A 168 4.02 -14.72 67.93
CA THR A 168 3.73 -13.72 66.89
C THR A 168 4.22 -12.34 67.33
N PRO A 169 4.77 -11.52 66.41
CA PRO A 169 4.10 -10.27 66.00
C PRO A 169 4.33 -9.99 64.49
N ASP A 170 3.69 -9.08 63.77
CA ASP A 170 2.55 -8.18 63.95
C ASP A 170 2.21 -7.68 62.53
N SER A 171 0.98 -7.20 62.40
CA SER A 171 0.30 -6.68 61.24
C SER A 171 0.97 -5.46 60.61
N GLY A 172 1.01 -5.42 59.28
CA GLY A 172 1.30 -4.24 58.46
C GLY A 172 0.59 -4.35 57.11
N ALA A 173 -0.62 -3.79 57.04
CA ALA A 173 -1.44 -3.57 55.85
C ALA A 173 -0.65 -2.86 54.73
N TYR A 174 -1.01 -2.85 53.43
CA TYR A 174 -2.29 -2.51 52.80
C TYR A 174 -2.39 -3.23 51.43
N GLN A 175 -3.46 -4.00 51.17
CA GLN A 175 -4.56 -3.68 50.25
C GLN A 175 -4.14 -3.21 48.85
N THR A 176 -4.48 -3.91 47.76
CA THR A 176 -5.80 -3.98 47.09
C THR A 176 -5.63 -4.91 45.86
N ARG A 177 -6.59 -5.58 45.22
CA ARG A 177 -8.04 -5.76 45.32
C ARG A 177 -8.39 -6.92 44.36
N ASN A 178 -9.33 -7.78 44.78
CA ASN A 178 -9.96 -8.86 44.01
C ASN A 178 -10.52 -8.39 42.64
N ARG A 179 -10.61 -9.28 41.64
CA ARG A 179 -11.82 -10.08 41.36
C ARG A 179 -11.78 -10.84 40.01
N GLU A 180 -11.78 -12.16 40.14
CA GLU A 180 -12.48 -13.22 39.37
C GLU A 180 -13.02 -12.96 37.95
N ALA A 181 -12.63 -13.83 37.01
CA ALA A 181 -13.48 -14.59 36.08
C ALA A 181 -12.55 -15.52 35.27
N GLU A 182 -12.53 -16.82 35.56
CA GLU A 182 -13.35 -17.88 34.91
C GLU A 182 -12.82 -18.30 33.51
N GLU A 183 -12.67 -19.62 33.41
CA GLU A 183 -12.71 -20.48 32.22
C GLU A 183 -11.61 -20.47 31.14
N SER A 184 -10.97 -21.63 31.04
CA SER A 184 -10.35 -22.19 29.81
C SER A 184 -11.44 -22.51 28.77
N PRO A 185 -11.14 -22.55 27.45
CA PRO A 185 -10.40 -23.70 26.92
C PRO A 185 -9.43 -23.43 25.76
N HIS A 186 -8.43 -24.31 25.73
CA HIS A 186 -7.45 -24.56 24.67
C HIS A 186 -8.03 -24.50 23.23
N GLN A 187 -7.42 -23.70 22.37
CA GLN A 187 -7.41 -23.95 20.91
C GLN A 187 -5.97 -24.10 20.43
N HIS A 188 -5.64 -25.36 20.15
CA HIS A 188 -4.45 -25.80 19.43
C HIS A 188 -4.65 -25.55 17.94
N LEU A 189 -3.99 -24.54 17.37
CA LEU A 189 -3.97 -24.34 15.92
C LEU A 189 -2.90 -25.25 15.30
N GLN A 190 -3.33 -26.41 14.78
CA GLN A 190 -2.55 -27.20 13.83
C GLN A 190 -2.65 -26.56 12.44
N THR A 191 -1.57 -25.94 11.98
CA THR A 191 -1.40 -25.65 10.54
C THR A 191 -0.87 -26.90 9.86
N GLN A 192 -1.76 -27.75 9.35
CA GLN A 192 -1.41 -28.76 8.35
C GLN A 192 -1.45 -28.11 6.97
N THR A 193 -0.28 -27.96 6.34
CA THR A 193 -0.13 -27.58 4.93
C THR A 193 -0.38 -28.80 4.04
N SER A 194 -1.66 -29.11 3.83
CA SER A 194 -2.06 -30.09 2.82
C SER A 194 -2.01 -29.46 1.43
N ILE A 195 -1.32 -30.14 0.49
CA ILE A 195 -1.18 -29.77 -0.93
C ILE A 195 -2.55 -29.59 -1.62
N ASN A 196 -3.62 -30.12 -1.01
CA ASN A 196 -4.99 -30.06 -1.53
C ASN A 196 -5.71 -28.71 -1.35
N ASN A 197 -5.09 -27.72 -0.69
CA ASN A 197 -5.68 -26.40 -0.43
C ASN A 197 -5.16 -25.28 -1.34
N MET A 198 -4.45 -25.62 -2.42
CA MET A 198 -3.96 -24.62 -3.37
C MET A 198 -5.06 -24.18 -4.35
N PRO A 199 -5.28 -22.86 -4.52
CA PRO A 199 -6.33 -22.37 -5.40
C PRO A 199 -6.06 -22.77 -6.87
N PRO A 200 -7.10 -23.04 -7.69
CA PRO A 200 -6.97 -23.69 -9.01
C PRO A 200 -6.03 -23.00 -10.01
N TRP A 201 -5.79 -21.69 -9.86
CA TRP A 201 -4.87 -20.94 -10.72
C TRP A 201 -3.39 -21.32 -10.53
N THR A 202 -3.03 -21.89 -9.38
CA THR A 202 -1.64 -22.27 -9.05
C THR A 202 -1.16 -23.48 -9.85
N LEU A 203 -2.06 -24.38 -10.23
CA LEU A 203 -1.73 -25.61 -10.96
C LEU A 203 -1.49 -25.37 -12.45
N ARG A 204 -2.00 -24.26 -13.00
CA ARG A 204 -1.90 -23.94 -14.43
C ARG A 204 -0.49 -23.48 -14.85
N LEU A 205 0.36 -23.12 -13.89
CA LEU A 205 1.74 -22.66 -14.09
C LEU A 205 2.77 -23.79 -14.15
N MET A 206 2.35 -25.05 -13.96
CA MET A 206 3.23 -26.23 -13.97
C MET A 206 3.15 -27.03 -15.28
N THR A 207 2.28 -26.65 -16.21
CA THR A 207 2.00 -27.41 -17.45
C THR A 207 2.27 -26.63 -18.74
N GLU A 208 2.94 -25.48 -18.70
CA GLU A 208 3.43 -24.74 -19.87
C GLU A 208 4.93 -24.42 -19.76
#